data_AF-A0A4W4E917-F1
#
_entry.id   AF-A0A4W4E917-F1
#
_cell.length_a   1.000
_cell.length_b   1.000
_cell.length_c   1.000
_cell.angle_alpha   90.00
_cell.angle_beta   90.00
_cell.angle_gamma   90.00
#
_symmetry.space_group_name_H-M   'P 1'
#
loop_
_entity.id
_entity.type
_entity.pdbx_description
1 polymer ?
#
loop_
_entity_poly.entity_id
_entity_poly.type
_entity_poly.pdbx_seq_one_letter_code
_entity_poly.pdbx_strand_id
1 'polypeptide(L)'
;MACGGFICSKNSLCALNLLYMILEIGWNKSKAMQTGLEETLNCCDFAQVNYNRTCEAVCFRSQQCEPCSVKLQAHVEDALNVVGGVSLFFSFTEILGVWLSYRYRNQKDPRSNPGAFI
;
A
#
# COMPACT_ATOMS: atom_id res chain seq x y z
N MET A 1 -19.21 11.78 -13.35
CA MET A 1 -17.75 11.95 -13.56
C MET A 1 -17.42 13.40 -13.25
N ALA A 2 -17.03 13.70 -12.02
CA ALA A 2 -16.60 15.04 -11.64
C ALA A 2 -15.07 15.12 -11.77
N CYS A 3 -14.59 15.60 -12.92
CA CYS A 3 -13.24 16.11 -13.07
C CYS A 3 -13.31 17.63 -12.92
N GLY A 4 -12.99 18.14 -11.73
CA GLY A 4 -12.91 19.56 -11.45
C GLY A 4 -11.72 19.84 -10.54
N GLY A 5 -10.66 20.42 -11.10
CA GLY A 5 -9.62 21.12 -10.33
C GLY A 5 -8.18 20.82 -10.73
N PHE A 6 -7.55 21.77 -11.43
CA PHE A 6 -6.09 21.87 -11.62
C PHE A 6 -5.29 22.01 -10.30
N ILE A 7 -5.95 21.99 -9.14
CA ILE A 7 -5.35 21.92 -7.80
C ILE A 7 -4.82 20.50 -7.48
N CYS A 8 -5.24 19.48 -8.24
CA CYS A 8 -4.77 18.11 -8.07
C CYS A 8 -3.32 17.88 -8.54
N SER A 9 -2.77 18.74 -9.40
CA SER A 9 -1.47 18.47 -10.06
C SER A 9 -0.27 18.69 -9.15
N LYS A 10 -0.23 19.74 -8.32
CA LYS A 10 0.95 20.02 -7.47
C LYS A 10 1.14 19.03 -6.32
N ASN A 11 0.06 18.64 -5.64
CA ASN A 11 0.14 17.67 -4.54
C ASN A 11 0.33 16.23 -5.06
N SER A 12 -0.27 15.89 -6.21
CA SER A 12 -0.05 14.59 -6.86
C SER A 12 1.38 14.47 -7.40
N LEU A 13 1.94 15.52 -7.99
CA LEU A 13 3.36 15.54 -8.42
C LEU A 13 4.32 15.36 -7.24
N CYS A 14 4.02 15.94 -6.07
CA CYS A 14 4.83 15.76 -4.87
C CYS A 14 4.76 14.32 -4.34
N ALA A 15 3.57 13.71 -4.34
CA ALA A 15 3.37 12.32 -3.93
C ALA A 15 4.06 11.33 -4.86
N LEU A 16 3.97 11.53 -6.19
CA LEU A 16 4.67 10.73 -7.20
C LEU A 16 6.19 10.83 -7.05
N ASN A 17 6.73 12.03 -6.84
CA ASN A 17 8.18 12.22 -6.62
C ASN A 17 8.68 11.54 -5.33
N LEU A 18 7.90 11.60 -4.26
CA LEU A 18 8.23 10.93 -3.00
C LEU A 18 8.21 9.40 -3.19
N LEU A 19 7.16 8.87 -3.82
CA LEU A 19 7.02 7.44 -4.11
C LEU A 19 8.20 6.95 -4.94
N TYR A 20 8.56 7.68 -6.01
CA TYR A 20 9.69 7.35 -6.86
C TYR A 20 11.00 7.25 -6.06
N MET A 21 11.31 8.23 -5.19
CA MET A 21 12.51 8.17 -4.34
C MET A 21 12.49 6.98 -3.39
N ILE A 22 11.35 6.67 -2.75
CA ILE A 22 11.23 5.52 -1.85
C ILE A 22 11.49 4.22 -2.60
N LEU A 23 10.93 4.08 -3.80
CA LEU A 23 11.15 2.92 -4.65
C LEU A 23 12.59 2.81 -5.11
N GLU A 24 13.25 3.91 -5.47
CA GLU A 24 14.66 3.92 -5.86
C GLU A 24 15.57 3.48 -4.70
N ILE A 25 15.33 4.01 -3.50
CA ILE A 25 16.07 3.61 -2.30
C ILE A 25 15.81 2.13 -1.98
N GLY A 26 14.55 1.69 -2.04
CA GLY A 26 14.18 0.29 -1.82
C GLY A 26 14.81 -0.66 -2.82
N TRP A 27 14.83 -0.27 -4.10
CA TRP A 27 15.47 -1.01 -5.18
C TRP A 27 16.95 -1.24 -4.88
N ASN A 28 17.68 -0.22 -4.44
CA ASN A 28 19.11 -0.33 -4.17
C ASN A 28 19.46 -1.07 -2.85
N LYS A 29 18.47 -1.44 -2.02
CA LYS A 29 18.72 -2.12 -0.73
C LYS A 29 18.79 -3.63 -0.84
N SER A 30 18.03 -4.25 -1.75
CA SER A 30 17.91 -5.72 -1.79
C SER A 30 17.83 -6.28 -3.20
N LYS A 31 18.83 -7.08 -3.59
CA LYS A 31 18.83 -7.83 -4.85
C LYS A 31 17.72 -8.88 -4.92
N ALA A 32 17.34 -9.48 -3.79
CA ALA A 32 16.26 -10.47 -3.76
C ALA A 32 14.90 -9.86 -4.14
N MET A 33 14.66 -8.60 -3.73
CA MET A 33 13.47 -7.85 -4.13
C MET A 33 13.49 -7.50 -5.62
N GLN A 34 14.67 -7.15 -6.16
CA GLN A 34 14.80 -6.91 -7.61
C GLN A 34 14.41 -8.14 -8.41
N THR A 35 14.98 -9.31 -8.09
CA THR A 35 14.71 -10.55 -8.85
C THR A 35 13.24 -10.95 -8.79
N GLY A 36 12.61 -10.86 -7.61
CA GLY A 36 11.17 -11.17 -7.48
C GLY A 36 10.29 -10.21 -8.30
N LEU A 37 10.66 -8.94 -8.41
CA LEU A 37 9.95 -7.95 -9.22
C LEU A 37 10.20 -8.16 -10.71
N GLU A 38 11.44 -8.43 -11.13
CA GLU A 38 11.78 -8.70 -12.53
C GLU A 38 11.02 -9.92 -13.08
N GLU A 39 10.90 -10.98 -12.28
CA GLU A 39 10.12 -12.17 -12.62
C GLU A 39 8.61 -11.88 -12.68
N THR A 40 8.06 -11.24 -11.65
CA THR A 40 6.60 -11.03 -11.53
C THR A 40 6.08 -9.99 -12.52
N LEU A 41 6.86 -8.93 -12.79
CA LEU A 41 6.45 -7.76 -13.58
C LEU A 41 6.94 -7.78 -15.04
N ASN A 42 7.80 -8.74 -15.41
CA ASN A 42 8.45 -8.81 -16.72
C ASN A 42 9.07 -7.46 -17.12
N CYS A 43 9.96 -6.95 -16.27
CA CYS A 43 10.72 -5.72 -16.49
C CYS A 43 12.18 -5.95 -16.02
N CYS A 44 13.11 -5.08 -16.41
CA CYS A 44 14.51 -5.18 -15.99
C CYS A 44 15.08 -3.82 -15.62
N ASP A 45 15.84 -3.78 -14.53
CA ASP A 45 16.42 -2.56 -13.96
C ASP A 45 15.37 -1.47 -13.61
N PHE A 46 15.77 -0.46 -12.84
CA PHE A 46 14.82 0.53 -12.31
C PHE A 46 14.50 1.64 -13.33
N ALA A 47 15.53 2.36 -13.78
CA ALA A 47 15.35 3.55 -14.63
C ALA A 47 15.56 3.27 -16.13
N GLN A 48 16.51 2.40 -16.48
CA GLN A 48 16.90 2.13 -17.85
C GLN A 48 17.41 0.69 -17.99
N VAL A 49 16.95 0.00 -19.03
CA VAL A 49 17.30 -1.40 -19.25
C VAL A 49 18.73 -1.50 -19.76
N ASN A 50 19.58 -2.23 -19.03
CA ASN A 50 20.95 -2.51 -19.45
C ASN A 50 21.13 -3.98 -19.80
N TYR A 51 21.29 -4.28 -21.09
CA TYR A 51 21.48 -5.66 -21.58
C TYR A 51 22.85 -6.27 -21.25
N ASN A 52 23.79 -5.52 -20.68
CA ASN A 52 25.07 -6.06 -20.22
C ASN A 52 24.97 -6.79 -18.87
N ARG A 53 23.83 -6.66 -18.17
CA ARG A 53 23.54 -7.43 -16.96
C ARG A 53 22.59 -8.58 -17.27
N THR A 54 22.64 -9.61 -16.44
CA THR A 54 21.70 -10.74 -16.51
C THR A 54 20.42 -10.38 -15.76
N CYS A 55 19.26 -10.57 -16.40
CA CYS A 55 17.93 -10.38 -15.84
C CYS A 55 17.13 -11.67 -16.08
N GLU A 56 16.36 -12.13 -15.08
CA GLU A 56 15.62 -13.40 -15.15
C GLU A 56 14.27 -13.27 -15.88
N ALA A 57 13.87 -12.04 -16.23
CA ALA A 57 12.61 -11.75 -16.90
C ALA A 57 12.54 -12.34 -18.33
N VAL A 58 11.36 -12.80 -18.73
CA VAL A 58 11.11 -13.37 -20.08
C VAL A 58 11.37 -12.34 -21.18
N CYS A 59 11.11 -11.06 -20.91
CA CYS A 59 11.32 -9.97 -21.87
C CYS A 59 12.79 -9.80 -22.27
N PHE A 60 13.73 -10.23 -21.43
CA PHE A 60 15.17 -10.01 -21.65
C PHE A 60 15.68 -10.81 -22.85
N ARG A 61 15.13 -12.01 -23.06
CA ARG A 61 15.43 -12.86 -24.23
C ARG A 61 14.99 -12.23 -25.54
N SER A 62 13.94 -11.40 -25.52
CA SER A 62 13.37 -10.76 -26.71
C SER A 62 13.95 -9.36 -27.00
N GLN A 63 14.88 -8.88 -26.15
CA GLN A 63 15.49 -7.54 -26.21
C GLN A 63 14.46 -6.39 -26.29
N GLN A 64 13.27 -6.61 -25.72
CA GLN A 64 12.13 -5.68 -25.72
C GLN A 64 11.61 -5.48 -24.29
N CYS A 65 12.52 -5.30 -23.33
CA CYS A 65 12.13 -4.99 -21.96
C CYS A 65 11.89 -3.49 -21.77
N GLU A 66 10.98 -3.19 -20.84
CA GLU A 66 10.75 -1.85 -20.31
C GLU A 66 11.38 -1.71 -18.91
N PRO A 67 11.72 -0.50 -18.47
CA PRO A 67 12.22 -0.26 -17.12
C PRO A 67 11.13 -0.50 -16.05
N CYS A 68 11.51 -1.02 -14.89
CA CYS A 68 10.58 -1.38 -13.82
C CYS A 68 9.95 -0.17 -13.12
N SER A 69 10.55 1.03 -13.18
CA SER A 69 10.07 2.21 -12.45
C SER A 69 8.58 2.52 -12.66
N VAL A 70 8.08 2.48 -13.90
CA VAL A 70 6.68 2.82 -14.19
C VAL A 70 5.72 1.71 -13.77
N LYS A 71 6.05 0.45 -14.08
CA LYS A 71 5.23 -0.70 -13.68
C LYS A 71 5.17 -0.85 -12.16
N LEU A 72 6.32 -0.72 -11.50
CA LEU A 72 6.41 -0.83 -10.05
C LEU A 72 5.57 0.23 -9.34
N GLN A 73 5.58 1.48 -9.82
CA GLN A 73 4.73 2.55 -9.27
C GLN A 73 3.25 2.18 -9.34
N ALA A 74 2.76 1.72 -10.49
CA ALA A 74 1.36 1.31 -10.65
C ALA A 74 0.98 0.14 -9.72
N HIS A 75 1.83 -0.88 -9.64
CA HIS A 75 1.60 -2.02 -8.74
C HIS A 75 1.56 -1.63 -7.26
N VAL A 76 2.39 -0.67 -6.86
CA VAL A 76 2.43 -0.19 -5.47
C VAL A 76 1.21 0.67 -5.16
N GLU A 77 0.75 1.50 -6.09
CA GLU A 77 -0.48 2.29 -5.91
C GLU A 77 -1.71 1.39 -5.72
N ASP A 78 -1.86 0.36 -6.53
CA ASP A 78 -2.95 -0.62 -6.40
C ASP A 78 -2.88 -1.36 -5.05
N ALA A 79 -1.68 -1.80 -4.66
CA ALA A 79 -1.48 -2.45 -3.37
C ALA A 79 -1.81 -1.51 -2.19
N LEU A 80 -1.38 -0.24 -2.26
CA LEU A 80 -1.63 0.76 -1.24
C LEU A 80 -3.12 1.07 -1.08
N ASN A 81 -3.88 1.11 -2.18
CA ASN A 81 -5.32 1.31 -2.12
C ASN A 81 -6.02 0.16 -1.36
N VAL A 82 -5.63 -1.09 -1.62
CA VAL A 82 -6.17 -2.26 -0.93
C VAL A 82 -5.77 -2.26 0.55
N VAL A 83 -4.47 -2.08 0.83
CA VAL A 83 -3.92 -2.06 2.19
C VAL A 83 -4.50 -0.91 3.01
N GLY A 84 -4.69 0.26 2.40
CA GLY A 84 -5.32 1.42 3.04
C GLY A 84 -6.75 1.12 3.48
N GLY A 85 -7.54 0.47 2.64
CA GLY A 85 -8.89 0.03 3.00
C GLY A 85 -8.92 -0.99 4.13
N VAL A 86 -8.05 -2.01 4.07
CA VAL A 86 -7.94 -3.04 5.12
C VAL A 86 -7.51 -2.44 6.45
N SER A 87 -6.52 -1.55 6.45
CA SER A 87 -5.99 -0.92 7.66
C SER A 87 -7.02 0.00 8.32
N LEU A 88 -7.75 0.77 7.52
CA LEU A 88 -8.81 1.65 8.01
C LEU A 88 -9.96 0.86 8.62
N PHE A 89 -10.35 -0.25 7.99
CA PHE A 89 -11.37 -1.15 8.53
C PHE A 89 -10.94 -1.72 9.89
N PHE A 90 -9.71 -2.23 9.98
CA PHE A 90 -9.17 -2.77 11.22
C PHE A 90 -9.16 -1.71 12.34
N SER A 91 -8.60 -0.53 12.09
CA SER A 91 -8.60 0.57 13.07
C SER A 91 -10.01 1.00 13.49
N PHE A 92 -10.97 1.04 12.56
CA PHE A 92 -12.36 1.37 12.88
C PHE A 92 -13.00 0.33 13.81
N THR A 93 -12.79 -0.96 13.52
CA THR A 93 -13.31 -2.05 14.36
C THR A 93 -12.67 -2.07 15.76
N GLU A 94 -11.39 -1.72 15.88
CA GLU A 94 -10.71 -1.60 17.17
C GLU A 94 -11.30 -0.46 18.01
N ILE A 95 -11.50 0.71 17.41
CA ILE A 95 -12.10 1.86 18.11
C ILE A 95 -13.52 1.53 18.58
N LEU A 96 -14.33 0.90 17.72
CA LEU A 96 -15.66 0.44 18.11
C LEU A 96 -15.61 -0.61 19.21
N GLY A 97 -14.67 -1.55 19.15
CA GLY A 97 -14.45 -2.58 20.17
C GLY A 97 -14.12 -1.97 21.54
N VAL A 98 -13.22 -0.98 21.58
CA VAL A 98 -12.87 -0.24 22.80
C VAL A 98 -14.09 0.52 23.33
N TRP A 99 -14.83 1.22 22.47
CA TRP A 99 -16.02 1.98 22.86
C TRP A 99 -17.14 1.08 23.42
N LEU A 100 -17.43 -0.04 22.75
CA LEU A 100 -18.41 -1.02 23.22
C LEU A 100 -17.99 -1.63 24.56
N SER A 101 -16.72 -1.99 24.71
CA SER A 101 -16.20 -2.54 25.97
C SER A 101 -16.28 -1.53 27.10
N TYR A 102 -15.97 -0.25 26.84
CA TYR A 102 -16.13 0.84 27.80
C TYR A 102 -17.60 0.99 28.24
N ARG A 103 -18.53 1.05 27.28
CA ARG A 103 -19.98 1.15 27.55
C ARG A 103 -20.53 -0.10 28.21
N TYR A 104 -20.00 -1.28 27.90
CA TYR A 104 -20.38 -2.54 28.55
C TYR A 104 -19.99 -2.54 30.03
N ARG A 105 -18.76 -2.13 30.36
CA ARG A 105 -18.31 -2.05 31.77
C ARG A 105 -18.98 -0.93 32.55
N ASN A 106 -19.40 0.16 31.89
CA ASN A 106 -20.14 1.25 32.52
C ASN A 106 -21.66 1.03 32.58
N GLN A 107 -22.18 -0.11 32.10
CA GLN A 107 -23.55 -0.50 32.40
C GLN A 107 -23.62 -0.97 33.84
N LYS A 108 -24.42 -0.27 34.66
CA LYS A 108 -24.76 -0.71 36.00
C LYS A 108 -25.46 -2.07 35.93
N ASP A 109 -25.05 -3.01 36.77
CA ASP A 109 -25.75 -4.27 36.98
C ASP A 109 -27.22 -3.98 37.34
N PRO A 110 -28.21 -4.40 36.52
CA PRO A 110 -29.62 -4.25 36.87
C PRO A 110 -30.02 -5.07 38.10
N ARG A 111 -29.16 -6.00 38.56
CA ARG A 111 -29.31 -6.76 39.80
C ARG A 111 -28.97 -5.97 41.08
N SER A 112 -28.30 -4.83 40.97
CA SER A 112 -27.98 -3.97 42.12
C SER A 112 -29.04 -2.89 42.34
N ASN A 113 -30.32 -3.24 42.11
CA ASN A 113 -31.45 -2.44 42.56
C ASN A 113 -31.98 -3.11 43.84
N PRO A 114 -31.62 -2.63 45.05
CA PRO A 114 -32.06 -3.22 46.32
C PRO A 114 -33.57 -3.07 46.60
N GLY A 115 -34.37 -2.59 45.64
CA GLY A 115 -35.83 -2.42 45.73
C GLY A 115 -36.68 -3.55 45.14
N ALA A 116 -36.10 -4.67 44.71
CA ALA A 116 -36.83 -5.79 44.09
C ALA A 116 -36.92 -7.07 44.97
N PHE A 117 -36.46 -6.99 46.22
CA PHE A 117 -36.77 -8.00 47.24
C PHE A 117 -37.85 -7.44 48.17
N ILE A 118 -39.08 -7.39 47.66
CA ILE A 118 -40.29 -7.40 48.51
C ILE A 118 -40.63 -8.84 48.88
#